data_AF-A0A844D4N5-F1
#
_entry.id   AF-A0A844D4N5-F1
#
_cell.length_a   1.000
_cell.length_b   1.000
_cell.length_c   1.000
_cell.angle_alpha   90.00
_cell.angle_beta   90.00
_cell.angle_gamma   90.00
#
_symmetry.space_group_name_H-M   'P 1'
#
loop_
_entity.id
_entity.type
_entity.pdbx_description
1 polymer ?
#
loop_
_entity_poly.entity_id
_entity_poly.type
_entity_poly.pdbx_seq_one_letter_code
_entity_poly.pdbx_strand_id
1 'polypeptide(L)' 'MIEIELNGAPHLVPPEHTLHQLVDALALTGQALALAVNRSVVPRQQWPERVLRARDKVDIVRAIGGG' A
#
# COMPACT_ATOMS: atom_id res chain seq x y z
N MET A 1 -10.87 13.13 1.55
CA MET A 1 -10.17 11.99 2.18
C MET A 1 -11.02 10.75 1.99
N ILE A 2 -10.39 9.61 1.74
CA ILE A 2 -11.03 8.29 1.72
C ILE A 2 -10.42 7.44 2.84
N GLU A 3 -11.23 6.57 3.43
CA GLU A 3 -10.77 5.63 4.46
C GLU A 3 -10.42 4.28 3.83
N ILE A 4 -9.24 3.77 4.16
CA ILE A 4 -8.77 2.42 3.85
C ILE A 4 -8.49 1.66 5.16
N GLU A 5 -8.30 0.35 5.08
CA GLU A 5 -7.79 -0.45 6.19
C GLU A 5 -6.30 -0.73 5.91
N LEU A 6 -5.39 -0.16 6.70
CA LEU A 6 -3.95 -0.34 6.58
C LEU A 6 -3.46 -1.27 7.70
N ASN A 7 -2.96 -2.46 7.36
CA ASN A 7 -2.51 -3.48 8.32
C ASN A 7 -3.55 -3.76 9.42
N GLY A 8 -4.84 -3.79 9.07
CA GLY A 8 -5.95 -4.03 9.99
C GLY A 8 -6.44 -2.81 10.79
N ALA A 9 -5.85 -1.62 10.59
CA ALA A 9 -6.28 -0.38 11.25
C ALA A 9 -6.86 0.64 10.24
N PRO A 10 -7.90 1.40 10.61
CA PRO A 10 -8.43 2.44 9.75
C PRO A 10 -7.39 3.54 9.48
N HIS A 11 -7.27 3.95 8.23
CA HIS A 11 -6.31 4.96 7.80
C HIS A 11 -6.90 5.86 6.72
N LEU A 12 -6.69 7.17 6.84
CA LEU A 12 -7.23 8.17 5.89
C LEU A 12 -6.17 8.57 4.88
N VAL A 13 -6.52 8.54 3.59
CA VAL A 13 -5.66 8.99 2.49
C VAL A 13 -6.39 10.01 1.60
N PRO A 14 -5.66 10.84 0.85
CA PRO A 14 -6.25 11.69 -0.19
C PRO A 14 -7.04 10.86 -1.23
N PRO A 15 -8.02 11.46 -1.91
CA PRO A 15 -8.59 10.86 -3.12
C PRO A 15 -7.50 10.63 -4.17
N GLU A 16 -7.67 9.61 -5.01
CA GLU A 16 -6.75 9.26 -6.11
C GLU A 16 -5.31 8.91 -5.67
N HIS A 17 -5.08 8.75 -4.36
CA HIS A 17 -3.78 8.40 -3.79
C HIS A 17 -3.35 7.00 -4.23
N THR A 18 -2.12 6.85 -4.70
CA THR A 18 -1.60 5.58 -5.18
C THR A 18 -0.91 4.78 -4.08
N LEU A 19 -0.68 3.48 -4.30
CA LEU A 19 0.13 2.67 -3.39
C LEU A 19 1.55 3.24 -3.21
N HIS A 20 2.14 3.76 -4.29
CA HIS A 20 3.46 4.38 -4.20
C HIS A 20 3.46 5.60 -3.29
N GLN A 21 2.48 6.50 -3.46
CA GLN A 21 2.33 7.69 -2.62
C GLN A 21 2.00 7.34 -1.17
N LEU A 22 1.30 6.22 -0.91
CA LEU A 22 1.08 5.73 0.46
C LEU A 22 2.40 5.31 1.11
N VAL A 23 3.24 4.55 0.40
CA VAL A 23 4.57 4.14 0.89
C VAL A 23 5.45 5.36 1.19
N ASP A 24 5.41 6.37 0.33
CA ASP A 24 6.15 7.62 0.52
C ASP A 24 5.62 8.42 1.72
N ALA A 25 4.30 8.53 1.88
CA ALA A 25 3.67 9.22 3.01
C ALA A 25 3.97 8.54 4.36
N LEU A 26 4.20 7.23 4.35
CA LEU A 26 4.61 6.46 5.53
C LEU A 26 6.13 6.48 5.76
N ALA A 27 6.90 7.19 4.93
CA ALA A 27 8.37 7.19 4.96
C ALA A 27 9.00 5.79 4.86
N LEU A 28 8.36 4.91 4.09
CA LEU A 28 8.79 3.53 3.88
C LEU A 28 9.51 3.31 2.54
N THR A 29 9.71 4.37 1.76
CA THR A 29 10.41 4.36 0.47
C THR A 29 11.81 3.74 0.61
N GLY A 30 12.20 2.94 -0.38
CA GLY A 30 13.52 2.30 -0.40
C GLY A 30 13.65 1.05 0.47
N GLN A 31 12.67 0.74 1.33
CA GLN A 31 12.68 -0.50 2.10
C GLN A 31 12.26 -1.70 1.25
N ALA A 32 12.73 -2.89 1.62
CA ALA A 32 12.29 -4.15 1.05
C ALA A 32 10.89 -4.49 1.60
N LEU A 33 9.85 -4.19 0.81
CA LEU A 33 8.44 -4.36 1.19
C LEU A 33 7.69 -5.18 0.15
N ALA A 34 6.70 -5.94 0.62
CA ALA A 34 5.65 -6.51 -0.20
C ALA A 34 4.31 -5.90 0.21
N LEU A 35 3.54 -5.47 -0.78
CA LEU A 35 2.23 -4.86 -0.60
C LEU A 35 1.15 -5.78 -1.18
N ALA A 36 0.06 -5.95 -0.44
CA ALA A 36 -1.15 -6.59 -0.93
C ALA A 36 -2.34 -5.64 -0.79
N VAL A 37 -3.24 -5.66 -1.78
CA VAL A 37 -4.51 -4.96 -1.72
C VAL A 37 -5.64 -5.98 -1.86
N ASN A 38 -6.55 -5.99 -0.89
CA ASN A 38 -7.68 -6.92 -0.82
C ASN A 38 -7.23 -8.39 -0.93
N ARG A 39 -6.15 -8.75 -0.23
CA ARG A 39 -5.50 -10.08 -0.26
C ARG A 39 -4.83 -10.46 -1.60
N SER A 40 -4.67 -9.52 -2.51
CA SER A 40 -3.93 -9.71 -3.76
C SER A 40 -2.60 -8.96 -3.72
N VAL A 41 -1.49 -9.67 -3.88
CA VAL A 41 -0.15 -9.06 -3.93
C VAL A 41 -0.04 -8.16 -5.16
N VAL A 42 0.39 -6.91 -4.95
CA VAL A 42 0.58 -5.94 -6.03
C VAL A 42 2.09 -5.84 -6.35
N PRO A 43 2.52 -6.22 -7.56
CA PRO A 43 3.91 -6.05 -8.00
C PRO A 43 4.37 -4.60 -7.87
N ARG A 44 5.64 -4.40 -7.47
CA ARG A 44 6.20 -3.07 -7.21
C ARG A 44 6.09 -2.11 -8.39
N GLN A 45 6.19 -2.62 -9.61
CA GLN A 45 6.06 -1.83 -10.84
C GLN A 45 4.66 -1.22 -11.00
N GLN A 46 3.63 -1.83 -10.41
CA GLN A 46 2.24 -1.37 -10.50
C GLN A 46 1.87 -0.39 -9.37
N TRP A 47 2.73 -0.17 -8.37
CA TRP A 47 2.41 0.72 -7.25
C TRP A 47 2.13 2.17 -7.66
N PRO A 48 2.85 2.77 -8.63
CA PRO A 48 2.53 4.12 -9.11
C PRO A 48 1.19 4.23 -9.83
N GLU A 49 0.67 3.13 -10.37
CA GLU A 49 -0.58 3.10 -11.16
C GLU A 49 -1.78 2.63 -10.32
N ARG A 50 -1.55 1.88 -9.23
CA ARG A 50 -2.60 1.36 -8.37
C ARG A 50 -3.13 2.45 -7.44
N VAL A 51 -4.18 3.13 -7.89
CA VAL A 51 -4.99 4.08 -7.10
C VAL A 51 -5.78 3.35 -6.02
N LEU A 52 -5.71 3.83 -4.77
CA LEU A 52 -6.46 3.34 -3.63
C LEU A 52 -7.93 3.76 -3.71
N ARG A 53 -8.83 2.86 -3.30
CA ARG A 53 -10.27 3.12 -3.21
C ARG A 53 -10.74 3.00 -1.77
N ALA A 54 -11.86 3.66 -1.45
CA ALA A 54 -12.44 3.58 -0.12
C ALA A 54 -12.71 2.11 0.25
N ARG A 55 -12.38 1.74 1.49
CA ARG A 55 -12.48 0.37 2.04
C ARG A 55 -11.51 -0.65 1.43
N ASP A 56 -10.53 -0.23 0.62
CA ASP A 56 -9.43 -1.11 0.25
C ASP A 56 -8.69 -1.55 1.52
N LYS A 57 -8.39 -2.85 1.61
CA LYS A 57 -7.53 -3.43 2.65
C LYS A 57 -6.11 -3.49 2.11
N VAL A 58 -5.19 -2.78 2.72
CA VAL A 58 -3.78 -2.69 2.33
C VAL A 58 -2.93 -3.32 3.39
N ASP A 59 -2.24 -4.39 3.03
CA ASP A 59 -1.25 -5.06 3.89
C ASP A 59 0.15 -4.69 3.40
N ILE A 60 0.98 -4.16 4.31
CA ILE A 60 2.37 -3.81 4.09
C ILE A 60 3.22 -4.70 4.99
N VAL A 61 3.99 -5.60 4.39
CA VAL A 61 4.92 -6.47 5.11
C VAL A 61 6.35 -6.25 4.64
N ARG A 62 7.33 -6.46 5.52
CA ARG A 62 8.73 -6.51 5.09
C ARG A 62 8.93 -7.74 4.21
N ALA A 63 9.50 -7.54 3.03
CA ALA A 63 9.87 -8.65 2.17
C ALA A 63 11.01 -9.41 2.85
N ILE A 64 10.77 -10.68 3.14
CA ILE A 64 11.83 -11.59 3.60
C ILE A 64 12.53 -12.05 2.32
N GLY A 65 13.77 -11.58 2.10
CA GLY A 65 14.55 -11.97 0.93
C GLY A 65 14.82 -13.48 0.97
N GLY A 66 14.12 -14.23 0.12
CA GLY A 66 14.53 -15.58 -0.26
C GLY A 66 15.37 -15.47 -1.52
N GLY A 67 16.61 -15.98 -1.46
CA GLY A 67 17.43 -16.20 -2.65
C GLY A 67 16.83 -17.27 -3.55
#